data_AF-A0A534JYI8-F1
#
_entry.id   AF-A0A534JYI8-F1
#
_cell.length_a   1.000
_cell.length_b   1.000
_cell.length_c   1.000
_cell.angle_alpha   90.00
_cell.angle_beta   90.00
_cell.angle_gamma   90.00
#
_symmetry.space_group_name_H-M   'P 1'
#
loop_
_entity.id
_entity.type
_entity.pdbx_description
1 polymer ?
#
loop_
_entity_poly.entity_id
_entity_poly.type
_entity_poly.pdbx_seq_one_letter_code
_entity_poly.pdbx_strand_id
1 'polypeptide(L)'
;MPLADYLRFAAQLPGGFELIILLIILAILLLFGPQKLPELARSIGKAWGELRRGKMEVERQIREEFTAGEAKDLGVRLRDSARELGIDVGAKKDSEIKLEIARKIDSASDDRVVLISRILGASEAGASPTRLRELIIKSLGM
;
A
#
# COMPACT_ATOMS: atom_id res chain seq x y z
N MET A 1 30.81 -46.30 -19.86
CA MET A 1 29.57 -46.16 -19.07
C MET A 1 29.24 -44.68 -18.95
N PRO A 2 27.97 -44.28 -19.07
CA PRO A 2 27.54 -42.89 -18.97
C PRO A 2 27.77 -42.31 -17.56
N LEU A 3 28.06 -41.02 -17.47
CA LEU A 3 28.30 -40.28 -16.21
C LEU A 3 27.15 -40.45 -15.20
N ALA A 4 25.93 -40.58 -15.70
CA ALA A 4 24.74 -40.81 -14.90
C ALA A 4 24.82 -42.11 -14.08
N ASP A 5 25.48 -43.15 -14.60
CA ASP A 5 25.59 -44.43 -13.90
C ASP A 5 26.56 -44.34 -12.71
N TYR A 6 27.61 -43.53 -12.84
CA TYR A 6 28.53 -43.24 -11.73
C TYR A 6 27.87 -42.42 -10.62
N LEU A 7 27.04 -41.44 -10.99
CA LEU A 7 26.29 -40.64 -10.01
C LEU A 7 25.24 -41.48 -9.28
N ARG A 8 24.54 -42.37 -9.99
CA ARG A 8 23.57 -43.31 -9.41
C ARG A 8 24.25 -44.31 -8.48
N PHE A 9 25.36 -44.89 -8.91
CA PHE A 9 26.15 -45.79 -8.09
C PHE A 9 26.69 -45.09 -6.83
N ALA A 10 27.25 -43.90 -6.97
CA ALA A 10 27.75 -43.11 -5.85
C ALA A 10 26.61 -42.75 -4.87
N ALA A 11 25.44 -42.33 -5.36
CA ALA A 11 24.28 -42.00 -4.53
C ALA A 11 23.67 -43.22 -3.80
N GLN A 12 23.84 -44.43 -4.34
CA GLN A 12 23.35 -45.68 -3.75
C GLN A 12 24.22 -46.15 -2.56
N LEU A 13 25.46 -45.64 -2.45
CA LEU A 13 26.34 -45.95 -1.32
C LEU A 13 25.87 -45.20 -0.05
N PRO A 14 26.02 -45.80 1.14
CA PRO A 14 25.77 -45.09 2.40
C PRO A 14 26.69 -43.85 2.49
N GLY A 15 26.12 -42.65 2.59
CA GLY A 15 26.89 -41.39 2.56
C GLY A 15 27.20 -40.86 1.14
N GLY A 16 26.61 -41.46 0.11
CA GLY A 16 26.84 -41.14 -1.29
C GLY A 16 26.46 -39.72 -1.70
N PHE A 17 25.33 -39.23 -1.19
CA PHE A 17 24.84 -37.88 -1.49
C PHE A 17 25.76 -36.80 -0.92
N GLU A 18 26.31 -37.02 0.28
CA GLU A 18 27.24 -36.13 0.96
C GLU A 18 28.53 -35.98 0.15
N LEU A 19 29.06 -37.07 -0.41
CA LEU A 19 30.22 -37.04 -1.29
C LEU A 19 29.95 -36.29 -2.60
N ILE A 20 28.77 -36.49 -3.20
CA ILE A 20 28.37 -35.77 -4.42
C ILE A 20 28.28 -34.26 -4.14
N ILE A 21 27.64 -33.87 -3.04
CA ILE A 21 27.53 -32.46 -2.63
C ILE A 21 28.92 -31.85 -2.41
N LEU A 22 29.80 -32.57 -1.71
CA LEU A 22 31.17 -32.12 -1.46
C LEU A 22 31.95 -31.92 -2.76
N LEU A 23 31.84 -32.84 -3.72
CA LEU A 23 32.49 -32.72 -5.03
C LEU A 23 31.98 -31.53 -5.83
N ILE A 24 30.67 -31.25 -5.78
CA ILE A 24 30.07 -30.07 -6.43
C ILE A 24 30.60 -28.79 -5.79
N ILE A 25 30.59 -28.69 -4.46
CA ILE A 25 31.12 -27.53 -3.74
C ILE A 25 32.60 -27.35 -4.07
N LEU A 26 33.39 -28.42 -4.03
CA LEU A 26 34.82 -28.37 -4.36
C LEU A 26 35.06 -27.91 -5.80
N ALA A 27 34.29 -28.42 -6.76
CA ALA A 27 34.37 -27.98 -8.15
C ALA A 27 34.09 -26.46 -8.26
N ILE A 28 33.02 -25.98 -7.64
CA ILE A 28 32.68 -24.54 -7.61
C ILE A 28 33.82 -23.73 -6.97
N LEU A 29 34.38 -24.19 -5.86
CA LEU A 29 35.50 -23.54 -5.18
C LEU A 29 36.79 -23.53 -6.01
N LEU A 30 37.05 -24.55 -6.83
CA LEU A 30 38.20 -24.58 -7.72
C LEU A 30 38.03 -23.67 -8.93
N LEU A 31 36.82 -23.63 -9.52
CA LEU A 31 36.51 -22.78 -10.66
C LEU A 31 36.50 -21.30 -10.29
N PHE A 32 35.85 -20.95 -9.18
CA PHE A 32 35.60 -19.56 -8.80
C PHE A 32 36.48 -19.09 -7.65
N GLY A 33 37.07 -20.00 -6.87
CA GLY A 33 37.82 -19.66 -5.66
C GLY A 33 36.92 -19.52 -4.42
N PRO A 34 37.42 -19.86 -3.22
CA PRO A 34 36.64 -19.79 -1.98
C PRO A 34 36.22 -18.38 -1.58
N GLN A 35 36.91 -17.35 -2.07
CA GLN A 35 36.60 -15.96 -1.76
C GLN A 35 35.40 -15.40 -2.55
N LYS A 36 35.02 -16.02 -3.67
CA LYS A 36 33.94 -15.50 -4.53
C LYS A 36 32.55 -15.74 -3.98
N LEU A 37 32.31 -16.86 -3.30
CA LEU A 37 31.00 -17.13 -2.69
C LEU A 37 30.63 -16.08 -1.62
N PRO A 38 31.51 -15.74 -0.64
CA PRO A 38 31.25 -14.66 0.31
C PRO A 38 31.09 -13.28 -0.35
N GLU A 39 31.89 -12.98 -1.38
CA GLU A 39 31.84 -11.70 -2.10
C GLU A 39 30.50 -11.52 -2.84
N LEU A 40 30.03 -12.57 -3.52
CA LEU A 40 28.72 -12.60 -4.17
C LEU A 40 27.58 -12.45 -3.17
N ALA A 41 27.61 -13.18 -2.04
CA ALA A 41 26.60 -13.06 -1.00
C ALA A 41 26.52 -11.63 -0.44
N ARG A 42 27.67 -10.97 -0.22
CA ARG A 42 27.73 -9.58 0.25
C ARG A 42 27.17 -8.59 -0.77
N SER A 43 27.52 -8.73 -2.05
CA SER A 43 27.03 -7.83 -3.11
C SER A 43 25.52 -7.97 -3.33
N ILE A 44 25.00 -9.20 -3.37
CA ILE A 44 23.56 -9.48 -3.45
C ILE A 44 22.84 -8.93 -2.23
N GLY A 45 23.39 -9.13 -1.02
CA GLY A 45 22.80 -8.60 0.21
C GLY A 45 22.72 -7.07 0.24
N LYS A 46 23.76 -6.38 -0.26
CA LYS A 46 23.76 -4.91 -0.42
C LYS A 46 22.68 -4.46 -1.41
N ALA A 47 22.66 -5.06 -2.61
CA ALA A 47 21.69 -4.72 -3.65
C ALA A 47 20.24 -4.95 -3.17
N TRP A 48 19.98 -6.06 -2.46
CA TRP A 48 18.68 -6.35 -1.89
C TRP A 48 18.28 -5.34 -0.80
N GLY A 49 19.23 -4.92 0.03
CA GLY A 49 19.04 -3.88 1.04
C GLY A 49 18.71 -2.51 0.43
N GLU A 50 19.42 -2.09 -0.61
CA GLU A 50 19.16 -0.85 -1.34
C GLU A 50 17.81 -0.89 -2.06
N LEU A 51 17.47 -2.01 -2.70
CA LEU A 51 16.17 -2.19 -3.34
C LEU A 51 15.02 -2.09 -2.33
N ARG A 52 15.16 -2.72 -1.14
CA ARG A 52 14.14 -2.64 -0.08
C ARG A 52 13.94 -1.21 0.41
N ARG A 53 15.03 -0.45 0.59
CA ARG A 53 14.95 0.97 0.98
C ARG A 53 14.31 1.82 -0.12
N GLY A 54 14.71 1.62 -1.37
CA GLY A 54 14.12 2.30 -2.52
C GLY A 54 12.61 2.03 -2.63
N LYS A 55 12.19 0.77 -2.48
CA LYS A 55 10.77 0.40 -2.46
C LYS A 55 9.99 1.14 -1.37
N MET A 56 10.50 1.18 -0.14
CA MET A 56 9.82 1.87 0.97
C MET A 56 9.70 3.38 0.73
N GLU A 57 10.74 4.01 0.18
CA GLU A 57 10.70 5.44 -0.13
C GLU A 57 9.69 5.73 -1.26
N VAL A 58 9.63 4.90 -2.29
CA VAL A 58 8.63 5.02 -3.37
C VAL A 58 7.20 4.84 -2.82
N GLU A 59 6.96 3.84 -1.98
CA GLU A 59 5.66 3.64 -1.33
C GLU A 59 5.27 4.84 -0.45
N ARG A 60 6.23 5.44 0.25
CA ARG A 60 6.03 6.66 1.06
C ARG A 60 5.65 7.85 0.18
N GLN A 61 6.40 8.08 -0.90
CA GLN A 61 6.15 9.17 -1.84
C GLN A 61 4.77 9.05 -2.49
N ILE A 62 4.41 7.85 -2.98
CA ILE A 62 3.07 7.59 -3.53
C ILE A 62 2.00 7.87 -2.48
N ARG A 63 2.16 7.38 -1.25
CA ARG A 63 1.17 7.64 -0.18
C ARG A 63 1.03 9.13 0.10
N GLU A 64 2.14 9.86 0.18
CA GLU A 64 2.14 11.30 0.46
C GLU A 64 1.49 12.09 -0.68
N GLU A 65 1.79 11.79 -1.93
CA GLU A 65 1.17 12.45 -3.09
C GLU A 65 -0.33 12.20 -3.17
N PHE A 66 -0.77 10.95 -3.00
CA PHE A 66 -2.19 10.59 -3.02
C PHE A 66 -2.94 11.18 -1.83
N THR A 67 -2.40 11.06 -0.61
CA THR A 67 -3.06 11.60 0.59
C THR A 67 -3.09 13.14 0.57
N ALA A 68 -2.02 13.81 0.09
CA ALA A 68 -2.02 15.27 -0.02
C ALA A 68 -2.99 15.78 -1.09
N GLY A 69 -3.09 15.08 -2.24
CA GLY A 69 -4.05 15.38 -3.28
C GLY A 69 -5.50 15.20 -2.82
N GLU A 70 -5.81 14.06 -2.20
CA GLU A 70 -7.14 13.77 -1.66
C GLU A 70 -7.52 14.71 -0.52
N ALA A 71 -6.60 15.04 0.40
CA ALA A 71 -6.88 15.96 1.50
C ALA A 71 -7.21 17.37 1.00
N LYS A 72 -6.51 17.84 -0.05
CA LYS A 72 -6.76 19.15 -0.66
C LYS A 72 -8.10 19.19 -1.39
N ASP A 73 -8.42 18.16 -2.17
CA ASP A 73 -9.71 18.04 -2.87
C ASP A 73 -10.88 17.93 -1.89
N LEU A 74 -10.74 17.09 -0.87
CA LEU A 74 -11.73 16.95 0.21
C LEU A 74 -11.94 18.30 0.93
N GLY A 75 -10.89 19.06 1.19
CA GLY A 75 -10.96 20.40 1.77
C GLY A 75 -11.78 21.40 0.94
N VAL A 76 -11.67 21.36 -0.38
CA VAL A 76 -12.47 22.20 -1.29
C VAL A 76 -13.95 21.78 -1.21
N ARG A 77 -14.22 20.49 -1.34
CA ARG A 77 -15.59 19.92 -1.35
C ARG A 77 -16.31 20.07 -0.01
N LEU A 78 -15.56 20.00 1.09
CA LEU A 78 -16.01 20.33 2.44
C LEU A 78 -16.52 21.77 2.53
N ARG A 79 -15.75 22.71 2.00
CA ARG A 79 -16.12 24.14 2.03
C ARG A 79 -17.34 24.42 1.16
N ASP A 80 -17.45 23.78 0.01
CA ASP A 80 -18.63 23.91 -0.87
C ASP A 80 -19.89 23.33 -0.21
N SER A 81 -19.78 22.16 0.43
CA SER A 81 -20.87 21.54 1.18
C SER A 81 -21.31 22.40 2.38
N ALA A 82 -20.34 23.01 3.08
CA ALA A 82 -20.61 23.87 4.20
C ALA A 82 -21.36 25.15 3.79
N ARG A 83 -21.00 25.76 2.66
CA ARG A 83 -21.71 26.93 2.12
C ARG A 83 -23.16 26.60 1.77
N GLU A 84 -23.41 25.42 1.19
CA GLU A 84 -24.76 24.95 0.86
C GLU A 84 -25.65 24.74 2.11
N LEU A 85 -25.03 24.39 3.24
CA LEU A 85 -25.68 24.31 4.55
C LEU A 85 -25.79 25.66 5.28
N GLY A 86 -25.38 26.76 4.63
CA GLY A 86 -25.35 28.10 5.23
C GLY A 86 -24.41 28.16 6.44
N ILE A 87 -23.30 27.41 6.41
CA ILE A 87 -22.24 27.47 7.41
C ILE A 87 -21.22 28.54 6.98
N ASP A 88 -20.89 29.45 7.90
CA ASP A 88 -19.80 30.40 7.66
C ASP A 88 -18.45 29.68 7.76
N VAL A 89 -17.76 29.58 6.62
CA VAL A 89 -16.48 28.88 6.45
C VAL A 89 -15.25 29.77 6.64
N GLY A 90 -15.43 31.08 6.82
CA GLY A 90 -14.36 32.08 6.66
C GLY A 90 -13.10 31.86 7.51
N ALA A 91 -13.23 31.48 8.78
CA ALA A 91 -12.09 31.31 9.70
C ALA A 91 -12.03 29.94 10.40
N LYS A 92 -12.89 28.99 10.01
CA LYS A 92 -13.00 27.69 10.68
C LYS A 92 -11.95 26.70 10.17
N LYS A 93 -11.44 25.85 11.07
CA LYS A 93 -10.61 24.70 10.68
C LYS A 93 -11.47 23.65 9.98
N ASP A 94 -10.88 22.88 9.06
CA ASP A 94 -11.59 21.83 8.32
C ASP A 94 -12.23 20.78 9.25
N SER A 95 -11.64 20.52 10.42
CA SER A 95 -12.21 19.67 11.48
C SER A 95 -13.50 20.25 12.10
N GLU A 96 -13.57 21.56 12.27
CA GLU A 96 -14.76 22.25 12.80
C GLU A 96 -15.87 22.27 11.75
N ILE A 97 -15.50 22.48 10.48
CA ILE A 97 -16.41 22.41 9.34
C ILE A 97 -17.00 21.00 9.21
N LYS A 98 -16.18 19.94 9.31
CA LYS A 98 -16.63 18.53 9.30
C LYS A 98 -17.68 18.26 10.38
N LEU A 99 -17.45 18.71 11.62
CA LEU A 99 -18.37 18.53 12.75
C LEU A 99 -19.67 19.33 12.60
N GLU A 100 -19.61 20.51 11.98
CA GLU A 100 -20.83 21.30 11.70
C GLU A 100 -21.64 20.71 10.54
N ILE A 101 -20.99 20.23 9.48
CA ILE A 101 -21.66 19.49 8.41
C ILE A 101 -22.33 18.26 8.99
N ALA A 102 -21.65 17.47 9.82
CA ALA A 102 -22.22 16.29 10.47
C ALA A 102 -23.47 16.60 11.30
N ARG A 103 -23.44 17.67 12.09
CA ARG A 103 -24.59 18.05 12.92
C ARG A 103 -25.76 18.59 12.10
N LYS A 104 -25.47 19.37 11.06
CA LYS A 104 -26.51 19.93 10.18
C LYS A 104 -27.05 18.91 9.18
N ILE A 105 -26.25 17.92 8.76
CA ILE A 105 -26.69 16.92 7.79
C ILE A 105 -27.75 16.00 8.38
N ASP A 106 -27.80 15.79 9.70
CA ASP A 106 -28.85 14.98 10.32
C ASP A 106 -30.23 15.65 10.29
N SER A 107 -30.26 16.99 10.26
CA SER A 107 -31.50 17.81 10.25
C SER A 107 -31.79 18.46 8.90
N ALA A 108 -30.92 18.27 7.89
CA ALA A 108 -31.10 18.79 6.55
C ALA A 108 -32.25 18.09 5.79
N SER A 109 -32.89 18.78 4.84
CA SER A 109 -33.87 18.16 3.94
C SER A 109 -33.22 17.11 3.04
N ASP A 110 -33.99 16.12 2.59
CA ASP A 110 -33.48 15.03 1.77
C ASP A 110 -32.84 15.53 0.46
N ASP A 111 -33.40 16.57 -0.15
CA ASP A 111 -32.81 17.20 -1.36
C ASP A 111 -31.40 17.75 -1.10
N ARG A 112 -31.19 18.39 0.06
CA ARG A 112 -29.87 18.91 0.44
C ARG A 112 -28.89 17.78 0.73
N VAL A 113 -29.35 16.71 1.37
CA VAL A 113 -28.53 15.51 1.59
C VAL A 113 -28.07 14.92 0.26
N VAL A 114 -28.96 14.83 -0.72
CA VAL A 114 -28.61 14.34 -2.06
C VAL A 114 -27.57 15.25 -2.72
N LEU A 115 -27.75 16.57 -2.66
CA LEU A 115 -26.79 17.54 -3.21
C LEU A 115 -25.41 17.40 -2.56
N ILE A 116 -25.35 17.37 -1.23
CA ILE A 116 -24.10 17.27 -0.47
C ILE A 116 -23.41 15.93 -0.68
N SER A 117 -24.17 14.83 -0.81
CA SER A 117 -23.62 13.52 -1.12
C SER A 117 -22.86 13.50 -2.45
N ARG A 118 -23.34 14.25 -3.46
CA ARG A 118 -22.68 14.39 -4.76
C ARG A 118 -21.44 15.26 -4.64
N ILE A 119 -21.55 16.38 -3.91
CA ILE A 119 -20.42 17.30 -3.69
C ILE A 119 -19.29 16.58 -2.97
N LEU A 120 -19.56 15.81 -1.90
CA LEU A 120 -18.55 15.06 -1.13
C LEU A 120 -18.17 13.71 -1.76
N GLY A 121 -18.90 13.26 -2.79
CA GLY A 121 -18.60 11.99 -3.47
C GLY A 121 -19.00 10.77 -2.66
N ALA A 122 -19.85 10.99 -1.66
CA ALA A 122 -20.41 10.00 -0.77
C ALA A 122 -21.79 9.56 -1.30
N SER A 123 -21.87 9.17 -2.58
CA SER A 123 -23.12 8.84 -3.26
C SER A 123 -23.05 7.43 -3.85
N GLU A 124 -24.08 6.62 -3.58
CA GLU A 124 -24.31 5.30 -4.16
C GLU A 124 -25.57 5.37 -5.05
N ALA A 125 -25.57 4.66 -6.19
CA ALA A 125 -26.70 4.68 -7.13
C ALA A 125 -27.96 4.09 -6.49
N GLY A 126 -29.05 4.87 -6.44
CA GLY A 126 -30.32 4.44 -5.84
C GLY A 126 -30.34 4.43 -4.30
N ALA A 127 -29.34 5.01 -3.64
CA ALA A 127 -29.30 5.07 -2.18
C ALA A 127 -30.41 5.95 -1.60
N SER A 128 -30.97 5.52 -0.47
CA SER A 128 -31.97 6.30 0.28
C SER A 128 -31.32 7.51 0.97
N PRO A 129 -32.07 8.59 1.27
CA PRO A 129 -31.54 9.75 1.99
C PRO A 129 -30.86 9.38 3.32
N THR A 130 -31.39 8.38 4.04
CA THR A 130 -30.78 7.86 5.27
C THR A 130 -29.40 7.27 5.02
N ARG A 131 -29.24 6.50 3.95
CA ARG A 131 -27.95 5.91 3.57
C ARG A 131 -26.95 6.98 3.14
N LEU A 132 -27.42 8.00 2.43
CA LEU A 132 -26.58 9.14 2.03
C LEU A 132 -26.06 9.93 3.25
N ARG A 133 -26.86 10.12 4.30
CA ARG A 133 -26.40 10.75 5.56
C ARG A 133 -25.26 9.95 6.20
N GLU A 134 -25.41 8.63 6.28
CA GLU A 134 -24.37 7.73 6.80
C GLU A 134 -23.08 7.79 5.97
N LEU A 135 -23.19 7.73 4.64
CA LEU A 135 -22.05 7.82 3.73
C LEU A 135 -21.33 9.17 3.84
N ILE A 136 -22.08 10.27 3.98
CA ILE A 136 -21.53 11.60 4.20
C ILE A 136 -20.73 11.62 5.50
N ILE A 137 -21.28 11.17 6.62
CA ILE A 137 -20.58 11.14 7.92
C ILE A 137 -19.29 10.33 7.83
N LYS A 138 -19.35 9.13 7.23
CA LYS A 138 -18.19 8.26 7.03
C LYS A 138 -17.10 8.91 6.17
N SER A 139 -17.48 9.63 5.11
CA SER A 139 -16.53 10.32 4.21
C SER A 139 -15.78 11.48 4.89
N LEU A 140 -16.36 12.05 5.95
CA LEU A 140 -15.73 13.11 6.75
C LEU A 140 -14.66 12.55 7.71
N GLY A 141 -14.57 11.22 7.85
CA GLY A 141 -13.63 10.52 8.73
C GLY A 141 -14.11 10.46 10.18
N MET A 142 -15.42 10.45 10.40
CA MET A 142 -16.07 10.26 11.71
C MET A 142 -16.69 8.87 11.83
#